data_AF-X1FR60-F1
#
_entry.id   AF-X1FR60-F1
#
_cell.length_a   1.000
_cell.length_b   1.000
_cell.length_c   1.000
_cell.angle_alpha   90.00
_cell.angle_beta   90.00
_cell.angle_gamma   90.00
#
_symmetry.space_group_name_H-M   'P 1'
#
loop_
_entity.id
_entity.type
_entity.pdbx_description
1 polymer ?
#
loop_
_entity_poly.entity_id
_entity_poly.type
_entity_poly.pdbx_seq_one_letter_code
_entity_poly.pdbx_strand_id
1 'polypeptide(L)' 'QIRYEVQIKTGAPEEKIRKLHKLVEEKCPITDVINYGTEAKGEFNLI' A
#
# COMPACT_ATOMS: atom_id res chain seq x y z
N GLN A 1 -1.01 16.48 -2.10
CA GLN A 1 -1.34 15.06 -2.30
C GLN A 1 -0.06 14.31 -2.62
N ILE A 2 0.24 13.24 -1.89
CA ILE A 2 1.38 12.37 -2.17
C ILE A 2 0.88 11.15 -2.96
N ARG A 3 1.62 10.80 -4.01
CA ARG A 3 1.39 9.59 -4.80
C ARG A 3 2.61 8.70 -4.64
N TYR A 4 2.39 7.43 -4.35
CA TYR A 4 3.45 6.46 -4.21
C TYR A 4 3.07 5.16 -4.91
N GLU A 5 4.09 4.49 -5.44
CA GLU A 5 3.95 3.18 -6.07
C GLU A 5 4.71 2.15 -5.23
N VAL A 6 4.08 1.02 -4.95
CA VAL A 6 4.73 -0.12 -4.28
C VAL A 6 4.89 -1.24 -5.28
N GLN A 7 6.13 -1.56 -5.61
CA GLN A 7 6.45 -2.70 -6.46
C GLN A 7 6.76 -3.93 -5.59
N ILE A 8 5.97 -4.99 -5.74
CA ILE A 8 6.11 -6.20 -4.94
C ILE A 8 6.54 -7.34 -5.86
N LYS A 9 7.77 -7.80 -5.66
CA LYS A 9 8.31 -9.00 -6.31
C LYS A 9 8.04 -10.23 -5.46
N THR A 10 7.18 -11.13 -5.92
CA THR A 10 6.77 -12.31 -5.13
C THR A 10 6.29 -13.45 -6.00
N GLY A 11 6.54 -14.69 -5.57
CA GLY A 11 5.96 -15.90 -6.17
C GLY A 11 4.59 -16.28 -5.58
N ALA A 12 4.07 -15.49 -4.64
CA ALA A 12 2.77 -15.73 -4.03
C ALA A 12 1.63 -15.30 -4.98
N PRO A 13 0.47 -15.98 -4.93
CA PRO A 13 -0.67 -15.62 -5.77
C PRO A 13 -1.17 -14.21 -5.45
N GLU A 14 -1.54 -13.48 -6.51
CA GLU A 14 -2.00 -12.09 -6.45
C GLU A 14 -3.11 -11.86 -5.40
N GLU A 15 -4.04 -12.82 -5.24
CA GLU A 15 -5.12 -12.74 -4.25
C GLU A 15 -4.58 -12.58 -2.81
N LYS A 16 -3.52 -13.32 -2.46
CA LYS A 16 -2.91 -13.24 -1.12
C LYS A 16 -2.21 -11.90 -0.91
N ILE A 17 -1.60 -11.35 -1.95
CA ILE A 17 -0.94 -10.05 -1.89
C ILE A 17 -1.98 -8.93 -1.77
N ARG A 18 -3.10 -9.00 -2.50
CA ARG A 18 -4.22 -8.07 -2.34
C ARG A 18 -4.80 -8.08 -0.93
N LYS A 19 -4.96 -9.28 -0.33
CA LYS A 19 -5.40 -9.43 1.07
C LYS A 19 -4.41 -8.80 2.05
N LEU A 20 -3.11 -9.01 1.82
CA LEU A 20 -2.05 -8.41 2.64
C LEU A 20 -2.04 -6.89 2.52
N HIS A 21 -2.16 -6.33 1.31
CA HIS A 21 -2.21 -4.89 1.07
C HIS A 21 -3.35 -4.23 1.84
N LYS A 22 -4.57 -4.80 1.77
CA LYS A 22 -5.71 -4.33 2.56
C LYS A 22 -5.43 -4.31 4.06
N LEU A 23 -4.83 -5.39 4.60
CA LEU A 23 -4.49 -5.46 6.01
C LEU A 23 -3.48 -4.39 6.41
N VAL A 24 -2.50 -4.10 5.55
CA VAL A 24 -1.51 -3.03 5.80
C VAL A 24 -2.19 -1.66 5.78
N GLU A 25 -3.07 -1.38 4.82
CA GLU A 25 -3.82 -0.11 4.79
C GLU A 25 -4.73 0.07 6.02
N GLU A 26 -5.36 -1.00 6.51
CA GLU A 26 -6.21 -0.94 7.71
C GLU A 26 -5.42 -0.83 9.02
N LYS A 27 -4.25 -1.46 9.12
CA LYS A 27 -3.47 -1.56 10.36
C LYS A 27 -2.36 -0.51 10.48
N CYS A 28 -1.78 -0.11 9.36
CA CYS A 28 -0.67 0.84 9.25
C CYS A 28 -0.89 1.73 8.02
N PRO A 29 -1.91 2.59 8.02
CA PRO A 29 -2.12 3.51 6.92
C PRO A 29 -0.91 4.46 6.81
N ILE A 30 -0.46 4.71 5.58
CA ILE A 30 0.72 5.57 5.36
C ILE A 30 0.49 7.01 5.85
N THR A 31 -0.77 7.42 6.00
CA THR A 31 -1.18 8.69 6.58
C THR A 31 -0.80 8.83 8.05
N ASP A 32 -0.58 7.74 8.77
CA ASP A 32 -0.04 7.79 10.15
C ASP A 32 1.41 8.26 10.16
N VAL A 33 2.16 7.99 9.08
CA VAL A 33 3.58 8.34 8.94
C VAL A 33 3.74 9.70 8.27
N ILE A 34 2.88 10.03 7.31
CA ILE A 34 2.93 11.27 6.54
C ILE A 34 2.04 12.31 7.22
N ASN A 35 2.67 13.29 7.88
CA ASN A 35 2.08 14.46 8.56
C ASN A 35 0.59 14.73 8.27
N TYR A 36 -0.20 14.70 9.35
CA TYR A 36 -1.65 14.93 9.43
C TYR A 36 -2.10 16.10 8.54
N GLY A 37 -2.71 15.81 7.39
CA GLY A 37 -3.23 16.81 6.45
C GLY A 37 -2.86 16.56 5.00
N THR A 38 -1.97 15.60 4.70
CA THR A 38 -1.65 15.23 3.33
C THR A 38 -2.34 13.93 2.92
N GLU A 39 -3.32 14.02 2.03
CA GLU A 39 -3.88 12.83 1.38
C GLU A 39 -2.80 12.08 0.61
N ALA A 40 -2.64 10.80 0.93
CA ALA A 40 -1.74 9.87 0.26
C ALA A 40 -2.58 8.85 -0.53
N LYS A 41 -2.28 8.68 -1.82
CA LYS A 41 -2.84 7.61 -2.65
C LYS A 41 -1.72 6.70 -3.13
N GLY A 42 -1.81 5.43 -2.76
CA GLY A 42 -0.87 4.40 -3.17
C GLY A 42 -1.44 3.55 -4.29
N GLU A 43 -0.61 3.20 -5.26
CA GLU A 43 -0.89 2.11 -6.20
C GLU A 43 0.13 1.00 -5.94
N PHE A 44 -0.32 -0.26 -5.94
CA PHE A 44 0.58 -1.39 -5.85
C PHE A 44 0.66 -2.08 -7.22
N ASN A 45 1.86 -2.45 -7.62
CA ASN A 45 2.15 -3.18 -8.84
C ASN A 45 2.92 -4.46 -8.51
N LEU A 46 2.44 -5.59 -9.04
CA LEU A 46 3.12 -6.88 -8.94
C LEU A 46 4.08 -7.02 -10.11
N ILE A 47 5.33 -7.38 -9.83
CA ILE A 47 6.41 -7.55 -10.83
C ILE A 47 7.17 -8.86 -10.67
#